data_AF-A0A173R603-F1
#
_entry.id   AF-A0A173R603-F1
#
_cell.length_a   1.000
_cell.length_b   1.000
_cell.length_c   1.000
_cell.angle_alpha   90.00
_cell.angle_beta   90.00
_cell.angle_gamma   90.00
#
_symmetry.space_group_name_H-M   'P 1'
#
loop_
_entity.id
_entity.type
_entity.pdbx_description
1 polymer ?
#
loop_
_entity_poly.entity_id
_entity_poly.type
_entity_poly.pdbx_seq_one_letter_code
_entity_poly.pdbx_strand_id
1 'polypeptide(L)'
;MIGYAVLGGFVLDAVFGDPAWLPHPVVYMGKAISALEKGLRARLPKTPKGELWGGRILAFCLPVGTFVLTSLICIGAAALHPLLGLAVQMFWCGQALAAKGLVQESTNVYRELLKPDLPAARISVSRIVGRDTQALTAEGVTKAAVETVAENASDGVIAPLLYMLLGGAPLALTYKAINTMDSMVGYKNERYLHFGRAAAKLDDIANFLPSRIAALLWVAAAALTGNDARNAWRIWRRDRRNHASPNSAQTESACAGALNVQLAGPAYYFGEYYKKPTIGDAVRPIEPEDIRRADRMMYAESLLALALGLVIRGIL
;
A
#
# COMPACT_ATOMS: atom_id res chain seq x y z
N MET A 1 17.63 5.05 18.88
CA MET A 1 16.73 3.86 18.90
C MET A 1 15.91 3.74 17.63
N ILE A 2 15.07 4.72 17.27
CA ILE A 2 14.17 4.61 16.09
C ILE A 2 14.93 4.27 14.80
N GLY A 3 16.05 4.93 14.48
CA GLY A 3 16.82 4.62 13.26
C GLY A 3 17.26 3.15 13.18
N TYR A 4 17.79 2.60 14.27
CA TYR A 4 18.13 1.17 14.36
C TYR A 4 16.89 0.28 14.28
N ALA A 5 15.78 0.70 14.89
CA ALA A 5 14.53 -0.05 14.82
C ALA A 5 13.98 -0.13 13.39
N VAL A 6 14.02 0.97 12.65
CA VAL A 6 13.61 1.05 11.24
C VAL A 6 14.54 0.23 10.35
N LEU A 7 15.86 0.38 10.51
CA LEU A 7 16.82 -0.42 9.74
C LEU A 7 16.65 -1.92 10.01
N GLY A 8 16.52 -2.31 11.27
CA GLY A 8 16.26 -3.69 11.66
C GLY A 8 14.94 -4.22 11.09
N GLY A 9 13.85 -3.44 11.20
CA GLY A 9 12.55 -3.78 10.63
C GLY A 9 12.58 -3.94 9.11
N PHE A 10 13.29 -3.06 8.40
CA PHE A 10 13.47 -3.16 6.95
C PHE A 10 14.22 -4.45 6.55
N VAL A 11 15.27 -4.80 7.30
CA VAL A 11 16.00 -6.06 7.09
C VAL A 11 15.11 -7.27 7.41
N LEU A 12 14.30 -7.21 8.46
CA LEU A 12 13.37 -8.27 8.82
C LEU A 12 12.33 -8.50 7.71
N ASP A 13 11.72 -7.45 7.15
CA ASP A 13 10.80 -7.58 6.00
C ASP A 13 11.53 -8.17 4.79
N ALA A 14 12.72 -7.65 4.43
CA ALA A 14 13.46 -8.15 3.27
C ALA A 14 13.82 -9.66 3.36
N VAL A 15 14.13 -10.14 4.57
CA VAL A 15 14.53 -11.53 4.83
C VAL A 15 13.31 -12.45 4.98
N PHE A 16 12.35 -12.08 5.82
CA PHE A 16 11.25 -12.97 6.23
C PHE A 16 9.92 -12.67 5.52
N GLY A 17 9.71 -11.43 5.07
CA GLY A 17 8.40 -10.94 4.63
C GLY A 17 7.34 -11.10 5.72
N ASP A 18 6.15 -11.57 5.33
CA ASP A 18 5.05 -11.89 6.23
C ASP A 18 4.75 -13.40 6.20
N PRO A 19 5.39 -14.21 7.06
CA PRO A 19 5.14 -15.65 7.10
C PRO A 19 3.69 -15.95 7.52
N ALA A 20 2.98 -16.77 6.74
CA ALA A 20 1.56 -17.06 6.96
C ALA A 20 1.18 -17.62 8.35
N TRP A 21 2.14 -18.20 9.08
CA TRP A 21 1.93 -18.73 10.44
C TRP A 21 2.06 -17.65 11.53
N LEU A 22 2.66 -16.51 11.22
CA LEU A 22 2.92 -15.45 12.18
C LEU A 22 1.68 -14.56 12.31
N PRO A 23 1.19 -14.30 13.54
CA PRO A 23 0.07 -13.40 13.70
C PRO A 23 0.40 -11.97 13.27
N HIS A 24 -0.32 -11.46 12.27
CA HIS A 24 -0.06 -10.15 11.70
C HIS A 24 -0.95 -9.04 12.30
N PRO A 25 -0.41 -7.87 12.69
CA PRO A 25 -1.20 -6.76 13.26
C PRO A 25 -2.41 -6.36 12.42
N VAL A 26 -2.26 -6.35 11.08
CA VAL A 26 -3.34 -6.00 10.14
C VAL A 26 -4.54 -6.94 10.25
N VAL A 27 -4.32 -8.25 10.51
CA VAL A 27 -5.42 -9.21 10.72
C VAL A 27 -6.24 -8.85 11.96
N TYR A 28 -5.57 -8.45 13.04
CA TYR A 28 -6.25 -8.01 14.26
C TYR A 28 -6.94 -6.66 14.07
N MET A 29 -6.34 -5.73 13.32
CA MET A 29 -6.99 -4.48 12.92
C MET A 29 -8.27 -4.77 12.13
N GLY A 30 -8.23 -5.71 11.16
CA GLY A 30 -9.41 -6.09 10.39
C GLY A 30 -10.53 -6.72 11.22
N LYS A 31 -10.17 -7.55 12.20
CA LYS A 31 -11.12 -8.10 13.18
C LYS A 31 -11.73 -6.98 14.05
N ALA A 32 -10.92 -6.03 14.51
CA ALA A 32 -11.37 -4.88 15.28
C ALA A 32 -12.30 -3.98 14.45
N ILE A 33 -11.97 -3.70 13.18
CA ILE A 33 -12.81 -2.96 12.23
C ILE A 33 -14.16 -3.65 12.09
N SER A 34 -14.19 -4.95 11.83
CA SER A 34 -15.42 -5.72 11.65
C SER A 34 -16.30 -5.71 12.91
N ALA A 35 -15.67 -5.85 14.09
CA ALA A 35 -16.38 -5.80 15.37
C ALA A 35 -16.95 -4.41 15.65
N LEU A 36 -16.17 -3.35 15.40
CA LEU A 36 -16.60 -1.96 15.56
C LEU A 36 -17.70 -1.59 14.56
N GLU A 37 -17.58 -1.98 13.29
CA GLU A 37 -18.61 -1.78 12.27
C GLU A 37 -19.94 -2.39 12.73
N LYS A 38 -19.92 -3.68 13.10
CA LYS A 38 -21.11 -4.39 13.58
C LYS A 38 -21.70 -3.73 14.83
N GLY A 39 -20.83 -3.37 15.79
CA GLY A 39 -21.24 -2.76 17.06
C GLY A 39 -21.84 -1.37 16.92
N LEU A 40 -21.30 -0.54 16.02
CA LEU A 40 -21.75 0.82 15.73
C LEU A 40 -23.06 0.79 14.95
N ARG A 41 -23.17 -0.06 13.92
CA ARG A 41 -24.41 -0.23 13.13
C ARG A 41 -25.57 -0.81 13.93
N ALA A 42 -25.29 -1.58 14.99
CA ALA A 42 -26.32 -2.07 15.90
C ALA A 42 -26.86 -0.99 16.85
N ARG A 43 -26.07 0.06 17.14
CA ARG A 43 -26.40 1.09 18.15
C ARG A 43 -26.84 2.43 17.55
N LEU A 44 -26.39 2.73 16.34
CA LEU A 44 -26.70 3.98 15.66
C LEU A 44 -27.92 3.83 14.74
N PRO A 45 -28.69 4.92 14.51
CA PRO A 45 -29.81 4.89 13.58
C PRO A 45 -29.35 4.51 12.17
N LYS A 46 -30.11 3.66 11.47
CA LYS A 46 -29.89 3.27 10.06
C LYS A 46 -30.25 4.39 9.07
N THR A 47 -29.70 5.57 9.32
CA THR A 47 -29.87 6.77 8.51
C THR A 47 -28.50 7.17 7.95
N PRO A 48 -28.44 7.91 6.83
CA PRO A 48 -27.17 8.41 6.30
C PRO A 48 -26.32 9.17 7.34
N LYS A 49 -26.97 9.92 8.23
CA LYS A 49 -26.30 10.62 9.35
C LYS A 49 -25.73 9.64 10.39
N GLY A 50 -26.48 8.61 10.75
CA GLY A 50 -26.02 7.58 11.69
C GLY A 50 -24.83 6.79 11.14
N GLU A 51 -24.87 6.40 9.86
CA GLU A 51 -23.76 5.74 9.17
C GLU A 51 -22.51 6.64 9.13
N LEU A 52 -22.66 7.94 8.81
CA LEU A 52 -21.55 8.90 8.83
C LEU A 52 -20.91 9.03 10.21
N TRP A 53 -21.71 9.06 11.28
CA TRP A 53 -21.19 9.10 12.66
C TRP A 53 -20.49 7.81 13.05
N GLY A 54 -21.06 6.65 12.70
CA GLY A 54 -20.40 5.36 12.90
C GLY A 54 -19.04 5.31 12.20
N GLY A 55 -18.99 5.73 10.95
CA GLY A 55 -17.75 5.86 10.17
C GLY A 55 -16.70 6.76 10.82
N ARG A 56 -17.12 7.93 11.34
CA ARG A 56 -16.23 8.87 12.04
C ARG A 56 -15.68 8.29 13.34
N ILE A 57 -16.52 7.60 14.11
CA ILE A 57 -16.10 6.95 15.36
C ILE A 57 -15.08 5.86 15.04
N LEU A 58 -15.34 5.02 14.03
CA LEU A 58 -14.38 4.01 13.57
C LEU A 58 -13.05 4.65 13.15
N ALA A 59 -13.11 5.67 12.28
CA ALA A 59 -11.95 6.37 11.74
C ALA A 59 -11.12 7.10 12.82
N PHE A 60 -11.71 7.41 13.97
CA PHE A 60 -11.00 7.96 15.12
C PHE A 60 -10.47 6.86 16.05
N CYS A 61 -11.34 5.94 16.48
CA CYS A 61 -11.02 4.95 17.51
C CYS A 61 -9.94 3.98 17.07
N LEU A 62 -9.93 3.53 15.81
CA LEU A 62 -8.95 2.51 15.39
C LEU A 62 -7.52 3.09 15.30
N PRO A 63 -7.25 4.22 14.61
CA PRO A 63 -5.90 4.77 14.55
C PRO A 63 -5.40 5.25 15.91
N VAL A 64 -6.25 5.92 16.70
CA VAL A 64 -5.89 6.41 18.05
C VAL A 64 -5.67 5.23 19.00
N GLY A 65 -6.54 4.23 18.98
CA GLY A 65 -6.39 3.03 19.79
C GLY A 65 -5.12 2.26 19.44
N THR A 66 -4.83 2.11 18.14
CA THR A 66 -3.57 1.51 17.66
C THR A 66 -2.36 2.30 18.14
N PHE A 67 -2.38 3.62 18.01
CA PHE A 67 -1.29 4.49 18.44
C PHE A 67 -1.01 4.36 19.94
N VAL A 68 -2.06 4.47 20.76
CA VAL A 68 -1.93 4.39 22.23
C VAL A 68 -1.44 3.03 22.65
N LEU A 69 -2.04 1.95 22.15
CA LEU A 69 -1.66 0.57 22.50
C LEU A 69 -0.20 0.29 22.14
N THR A 70 0.20 0.59 20.91
CA THR A 70 1.57 0.33 20.43
C THR A 70 2.59 1.22 21.12
N SER A 71 2.25 2.48 21.44
CA SER A 71 3.11 3.37 22.22
C SER A 71 3.31 2.87 23.64
N LEU A 72 2.24 2.47 24.33
CA LEU A 72 2.31 1.94 25.70
C LEU A 72 3.17 0.67 25.76
N ILE A 73 3.01 -0.24 24.81
CA ILE A 73 3.82 -1.47 24.76
C ILE A 73 5.29 -1.13 24.47
N CYS A 74 5.58 -0.24 23.52
CA CYS A 74 6.96 0.19 23.24
C CYS A 74 7.62 0.87 24.45
N ILE A 75 6.90 1.76 25.14
CA ILE A 75 7.39 2.46 26.33
C ILE A 75 7.61 1.47 27.48
N GLY A 76 6.63 0.59 27.75
CA GLY A 76 6.75 -0.45 28.78
C GLY A 76 7.91 -1.41 28.52
N ALA A 77 8.07 -1.87 27.28
CA ALA A 77 9.20 -2.72 26.89
C ALA A 77 10.55 -2.02 27.08
N ALA A 78 10.66 -0.75 26.71
CA ALA A 78 11.88 0.04 26.90
C ALA A 78 12.17 0.34 28.38
N ALA A 79 11.14 0.51 29.21
CA ALA A 79 11.26 0.70 30.65
C ALA A 79 11.72 -0.59 31.36
N LEU A 80 11.32 -1.77 30.87
CA LEU A 80 11.83 -3.05 31.37
C LEU A 80 13.28 -3.29 30.96
N HIS A 81 13.61 -3.10 29.67
CA HIS A 81 14.98 -3.19 29.17
C HIS A 81 15.15 -2.46 27.82
N PRO A 82 16.18 -1.62 27.63
CA PRO A 82 16.36 -0.87 26.37
C PRO A 82 16.41 -1.76 25.11
N LEU A 83 17.07 -2.91 25.18
CA LEU A 83 17.12 -3.87 24.06
C LEU A 83 15.78 -4.54 23.79
N LEU A 84 14.93 -4.74 24.81
CA LEU A 84 13.58 -5.27 24.61
C LEU A 84 12.72 -4.24 23.89
N GLY A 85 12.79 -2.98 24.30
CA GLY A 85 12.17 -1.87 23.58
C GLY A 85 12.61 -1.78 22.11
N LEU A 86 13.91 -1.99 21.83
CA LEU A 86 14.43 -2.07 20.46
C LEU A 86 13.85 -3.25 19.69
N ALA A 87 13.85 -4.45 20.28
CA ALA A 87 13.36 -5.67 19.65
C ALA A 87 11.89 -5.57 19.26
N VAL A 88 11.04 -5.07 20.16
CA VAL A 88 9.61 -4.86 19.90
C VAL A 88 9.40 -3.86 18.75
N GLN A 89 10.12 -2.73 18.77
CA GLN A 89 10.02 -1.75 17.69
C GLN A 89 10.53 -2.30 16.36
N MET A 90 11.67 -3.01 16.33
CA MET A 90 12.18 -3.65 15.11
C MET A 90 11.17 -4.62 14.52
N PHE A 91 10.60 -5.49 15.35
CA PHE A 91 9.61 -6.47 14.94
C PHE A 91 8.38 -5.81 14.32
N TRP A 92 7.82 -4.79 14.97
CA TRP A 92 6.65 -4.09 14.44
C TRP A 92 6.93 -3.16 13.27
N CYS A 93 8.13 -2.59 13.16
CA CYS A 93 8.55 -1.91 11.93
C CYS A 93 8.59 -2.91 10.76
N GLY A 94 9.09 -4.13 10.97
CA GLY A 94 9.06 -5.21 9.98
C GLY A 94 7.63 -5.56 9.56
N GLN A 95 6.74 -5.84 10.52
CA GLN A 95 5.32 -6.15 10.25
C GLN A 95 4.51 -4.97 9.65
N ALA A 96 5.04 -3.74 9.69
CA ALA A 96 4.37 -2.60 9.06
C ALA A 96 4.70 -2.48 7.57
N LEU A 97 5.88 -2.97 7.15
CA LEU A 97 6.31 -3.00 5.76
C LEU A 97 5.72 -4.22 5.04
N ALA A 98 5.53 -4.09 3.73
CA ALA A 98 5.00 -5.15 2.90
C ALA A 98 5.83 -5.37 1.62
N ALA A 99 7.08 -4.89 1.55
CA ALA A 99 7.84 -4.90 0.30
C ALA A 99 8.11 -6.32 -0.17
N LYS A 100 8.54 -7.19 0.75
CA LYS A 100 8.81 -8.60 0.41
C LYS A 100 7.56 -9.36 0.05
N GLY A 101 6.48 -9.18 0.81
CA GLY A 101 5.19 -9.82 0.55
C GLY A 101 4.60 -9.42 -0.80
N LEU A 102 4.69 -8.13 -1.14
CA LEU A 102 4.24 -7.60 -2.45
C LEU A 102 4.97 -8.26 -3.61
N VAL A 103 6.30 -8.41 -3.53
CA VAL A 103 7.09 -9.09 -4.57
C VAL A 103 6.81 -10.58 -4.63
N GLN A 104 6.55 -11.23 -3.49
CA GLN A 104 6.17 -12.65 -3.49
C GLN A 104 4.88 -12.87 -4.26
N GLU A 105 3.84 -12.06 -4.01
CA GLU A 105 2.57 -12.20 -4.69
C GLU A 105 2.64 -11.80 -6.18
N SER A 106 3.35 -10.70 -6.52
CA SER A 106 3.55 -10.31 -7.92
C SER A 106 4.35 -11.38 -8.69
N THR A 107 5.37 -11.97 -8.06
CA THR A 107 6.14 -13.08 -8.62
C THR A 107 5.30 -14.34 -8.81
N ASN A 108 4.34 -14.61 -7.93
CA ASN A 108 3.40 -15.72 -8.13
C ASN A 108 2.57 -15.51 -9.40
N VAL A 109 2.05 -14.30 -9.62
CA VAL A 109 1.33 -13.95 -10.86
C VAL A 109 2.23 -14.11 -12.09
N TYR A 110 3.47 -13.60 -12.02
CA TYR A 110 4.46 -13.77 -13.09
C TYR A 110 4.70 -15.24 -13.44
N ARG A 111 4.90 -16.11 -12.43
CA ARG A 111 5.12 -17.54 -12.65
C ARG A 111 3.93 -18.23 -13.30
N GLU A 112 2.70 -17.88 -12.91
CA GLU A 112 1.50 -18.43 -13.54
C GLU A 112 1.32 -17.90 -14.98
N LEU A 113 1.68 -16.63 -15.25
CA LEU A 113 1.64 -16.05 -16.60
C LEU A 113 2.59 -16.73 -17.60
N LEU A 114 3.70 -17.31 -17.13
CA LEU A 114 4.64 -18.03 -17.99
C LEU A 114 4.17 -19.45 -18.34
N LYS A 115 3.16 -19.97 -17.66
CA LYS A 115 2.57 -21.28 -17.97
C LYS A 115 1.51 -21.13 -19.06
N PRO A 116 1.22 -22.18 -19.83
CA PRO A 116 0.11 -22.20 -20.78
C PRO A 116 -1.27 -22.35 -20.07
N ASP A 117 -1.49 -21.64 -18.96
CA ASP A 117 -2.71 -21.69 -18.14
C ASP A 117 -3.08 -20.28 -17.63
N LEU A 118 -3.79 -19.52 -18.48
CA LEU A 118 -4.27 -18.19 -18.15
C LEU A 118 -5.29 -18.18 -16.97
N PRO A 119 -6.21 -19.16 -16.84
CA PRO A 119 -7.06 -19.28 -15.64
C PRO A 119 -6.28 -19.28 -14.32
N ALA A 120 -5.17 -20.01 -14.20
CA ALA A 120 -4.34 -19.99 -12.99
C ALA A 120 -3.77 -18.59 -12.70
N ALA A 121 -3.32 -17.87 -13.73
CA ALA A 121 -2.83 -16.50 -13.59
C ALA A 121 -3.93 -15.51 -13.16
N ARG A 122 -5.16 -15.69 -13.64
CA ARG A 122 -6.33 -14.89 -13.20
C ARG A 122 -6.69 -15.12 -11.73
N ILE A 123 -6.55 -16.35 -11.24
CA ILE A 123 -6.74 -16.70 -9.82
C ILE A 123 -5.61 -16.13 -8.97
N SER A 124 -4.36 -16.17 -9.46
CA SER A 124 -3.23 -15.59 -8.74
C SER A 124 -3.40 -14.08 -8.59
N VAL A 125 -3.75 -13.37 -9.67
CA VAL A 125 -3.87 -11.90 -9.64
C VAL A 125 -5.09 -11.43 -8.83
N SER A 126 -6.18 -12.22 -8.75
CA SER A 126 -7.36 -11.86 -7.94
C SER A 126 -7.09 -11.81 -6.45
N ARG A 127 -5.97 -12.37 -5.98
CA ARG A 127 -5.54 -12.26 -4.57
C ARG A 127 -4.99 -10.87 -4.24
N ILE A 128 -4.59 -10.11 -5.24
CA ILE A 128 -3.89 -8.82 -5.08
C ILE A 128 -4.58 -7.65 -5.80
N VAL A 129 -5.74 -7.87 -6.39
CA VAL A 129 -6.58 -6.79 -6.96
C VAL A 129 -8.00 -6.88 -6.45
N GLY A 130 -8.65 -5.72 -6.31
CA GLY A 130 -10.07 -5.63 -5.96
C GLY A 130 -11.03 -5.64 -7.17
N ARG A 131 -10.52 -5.83 -8.40
CA ARG A 131 -11.32 -5.81 -9.64
C ARG A 131 -11.65 -7.22 -10.14
N ASP A 132 -12.64 -7.33 -11.01
CA ASP A 132 -13.02 -8.61 -11.61
C ASP A 132 -11.89 -9.11 -12.54
N THR A 133 -11.44 -10.35 -12.32
CA THR A 133 -10.28 -10.91 -13.06
C THR A 133 -10.63 -11.98 -14.09
N GLN A 134 -11.86 -12.52 -14.01
CA GLN A 134 -12.25 -13.72 -14.76
C GLN A 134 -12.16 -13.54 -16.28
N ALA A 135 -12.38 -12.33 -16.78
CA ALA A 135 -12.33 -11.98 -18.19
C ALA A 135 -11.01 -11.34 -18.65
N LEU A 136 -10.00 -11.23 -17.77
CA LEU A 136 -8.74 -10.56 -18.13
C LEU A 136 -7.94 -11.35 -19.15
N THR A 137 -7.41 -10.66 -20.16
CA THR A 137 -6.37 -11.21 -21.05
C THR A 137 -5.04 -11.36 -20.30
N ALA A 138 -4.05 -12.04 -20.89
CA ALA A 138 -2.70 -12.10 -20.30
C ALA A 138 -2.10 -10.70 -20.06
N GLU A 139 -2.33 -9.77 -21.00
CA GLU A 139 -1.97 -8.36 -20.83
C GLU A 139 -2.75 -7.71 -19.67
N GLY A 140 -4.04 -7.99 -19.53
CA GLY A 140 -4.87 -7.46 -18.44
C GLY A 140 -4.43 -7.95 -17.05
N VAL A 141 -4.01 -9.22 -16.96
CA VAL A 141 -3.42 -9.82 -15.75
C VAL A 141 -2.06 -9.19 -15.44
N THR A 142 -1.20 -9.05 -16.45
CA THR A 142 0.11 -8.40 -16.31
C THR A 142 -0.04 -6.95 -15.85
N LYS A 143 -0.96 -6.21 -16.48
CA LYS A 143 -1.29 -4.83 -16.14
C LYS A 143 -1.79 -4.71 -14.70
N ALA A 144 -2.69 -5.61 -14.29
CA ALA A 144 -3.16 -5.67 -12.90
C ALA A 144 -2.00 -5.83 -11.91
N ALA A 145 -1.09 -6.77 -12.17
CA ALA A 145 0.04 -7.00 -11.27
C ALA A 145 0.98 -5.78 -11.20
N VAL A 146 1.30 -5.16 -12.33
CA VAL A 146 2.15 -3.95 -12.37
C VAL A 146 1.49 -2.76 -11.68
N GLU A 147 0.19 -2.55 -11.89
CA GLU A 147 -0.62 -1.53 -11.19
C GLU A 147 -0.59 -1.77 -9.67
N THR A 148 -0.83 -3.01 -9.23
CA THR A 148 -0.78 -3.37 -7.81
C THR A 148 0.59 -3.07 -7.20
N VAL A 149 1.69 -3.45 -7.87
CA VAL A 149 3.05 -3.19 -7.37
C VAL A 149 3.30 -1.69 -7.28
N ALA A 150 2.93 -0.92 -8.31
CA ALA A 150 3.13 0.53 -8.32
C ALA A 150 2.32 1.24 -7.23
N GLU A 151 1.02 0.93 -7.10
CA GLU A 151 0.15 1.53 -6.07
C GLU A 151 0.63 1.15 -4.65
N ASN A 152 0.86 -0.14 -4.39
CA ASN A 152 1.22 -0.62 -3.06
C ASN A 152 2.66 -0.31 -2.65
N ALA A 153 3.52 0.10 -3.56
CA ALA A 153 4.81 0.62 -3.17
C ALA A 153 4.70 1.92 -2.36
N SER A 154 3.78 2.81 -2.76
CA SER A 154 3.42 3.96 -1.93
C SER A 154 2.80 3.49 -0.61
N ASP A 155 1.74 2.71 -0.69
CA ASP A 155 0.84 2.49 0.45
C ASP A 155 1.37 1.46 1.45
N GLY A 156 2.03 0.43 0.96
CA GLY A 156 2.54 -0.70 1.73
C GLY A 156 4.01 -0.59 2.10
N VAL A 157 4.78 0.33 1.50
CA VAL A 157 6.23 0.43 1.71
C VAL A 157 6.66 1.84 2.07
N ILE A 158 6.52 2.81 1.17
CA ILE A 158 7.04 4.17 1.37
C ILE A 158 6.31 4.90 2.49
N ALA A 159 4.97 4.87 2.52
CA ALA A 159 4.21 5.55 3.57
C ALA A 159 4.49 4.96 4.96
N PRO A 160 4.40 3.63 5.21
CA PRO A 160 4.80 3.06 6.50
C PRO A 160 6.24 3.41 6.87
N LEU A 161 7.18 3.35 5.91
CA LEU A 161 8.59 3.67 6.12
C LEU A 161 8.78 5.13 6.59
N LEU A 162 8.12 6.08 5.94
CA LEU A 162 8.17 7.49 6.35
C LEU A 162 7.58 7.69 7.75
N TYR A 163 6.43 7.08 8.06
CA TYR A 163 5.81 7.19 9.38
C TYR A 163 6.66 6.56 10.50
N MET A 164 7.30 5.40 10.26
CA MET A 164 8.25 4.82 11.24
C MET A 164 9.53 5.64 11.38
N LEU A 165 10.00 6.27 10.31
CA LEU A 165 11.15 7.18 10.39
C LEU A 165 10.81 8.43 11.23
N LEU A 166 9.55 8.85 11.28
CA LEU A 166 9.11 9.97 12.12
C LEU A 166 8.95 9.54 13.60
N GLY A 167 8.16 8.50 13.87
CA GLY A 167 7.75 8.15 15.24
C GLY A 167 7.87 6.68 15.60
N GLY A 168 8.65 5.90 14.85
CA GLY A 168 8.86 4.47 15.09
C GLY A 168 7.63 3.61 14.79
N ALA A 169 7.67 2.37 15.30
CA ALA A 169 6.60 1.40 15.12
C ALA A 169 5.18 1.92 15.43
N PRO A 170 4.95 2.75 16.49
CA PRO A 170 3.61 3.27 16.76
C PRO A 170 3.00 4.06 15.60
N LEU A 171 3.73 5.01 15.00
CA LEU A 171 3.20 5.79 13.88
C LEU A 171 3.04 4.95 12.60
N ALA A 172 3.95 4.02 12.32
CA ALA A 172 3.80 3.12 11.19
C ALA A 172 2.56 2.23 11.31
N LEU A 173 2.30 1.65 12.49
CA LEU A 173 1.12 0.84 12.72
C LEU A 173 -0.17 1.67 12.73
N THR A 174 -0.13 2.92 13.22
CA THR A 174 -1.25 3.85 13.10
C THR A 174 -1.60 4.13 11.64
N TYR A 175 -0.60 4.39 10.80
CA TYR A 175 -0.82 4.53 9.37
C TYR A 175 -1.40 3.25 8.75
N LYS A 176 -0.85 2.06 9.09
CA LYS A 176 -1.41 0.79 8.61
C LYS A 176 -2.85 0.59 9.06
N ALA A 177 -3.24 1.04 10.25
CA ALA A 177 -4.63 1.00 10.69
C ALA A 177 -5.53 1.89 9.83
N ILE A 178 -5.07 3.10 9.45
CA ILE A 178 -5.79 3.99 8.53
C ILE A 178 -5.99 3.32 7.17
N ASN A 179 -4.91 2.82 6.57
CA ASN A 179 -4.92 2.17 5.27
C ASN A 179 -5.75 0.87 5.25
N THR A 180 -5.71 0.10 6.33
CA THR A 180 -6.54 -1.11 6.47
C THR A 180 -8.03 -0.77 6.55
N MET A 181 -8.41 0.34 7.22
CA MET A 181 -9.80 0.77 7.22
C MET A 181 -10.27 1.14 5.82
N ASP A 182 -9.49 1.89 5.05
CA ASP A 182 -9.88 2.26 3.70
C ASP A 182 -10.07 1.02 2.82
N SER A 183 -9.14 0.07 2.88
CA SER A 183 -9.23 -1.20 2.13
C SER A 183 -10.44 -2.06 2.49
N MET A 184 -11.00 -1.92 3.71
CA MET A 184 -12.14 -2.72 4.17
C MET A 184 -13.49 -2.03 4.03
N VAL A 185 -13.55 -0.73 4.32
CA VAL A 185 -14.81 0.03 4.37
C VAL A 185 -14.82 1.24 3.45
N GLY A 186 -13.75 1.58 2.74
CA GLY A 186 -13.63 2.77 1.89
C GLY A 186 -14.38 2.74 0.55
N TYR A 187 -14.99 1.60 0.19
CA TYR A 187 -15.64 1.42 -1.11
C TYR A 187 -16.82 2.39 -1.33
N LYS A 188 -16.92 2.91 -2.55
CA LYS A 188 -18.08 3.70 -3.01
C LYS A 188 -19.22 2.79 -3.48
N ASN A 189 -19.79 2.02 -2.57
CA ASN A 189 -20.96 1.17 -2.82
C ASN A 189 -22.11 1.51 -1.86
N GLU A 190 -23.29 0.93 -2.09
CA GLU A 190 -24.49 1.20 -1.26
C GLU A 190 -24.25 0.95 0.23
N ARG A 191 -23.44 -0.07 0.57
CA ARG A 191 -23.11 -0.41 1.96
C ARG A 191 -22.22 0.64 2.62
N TYR A 192 -21.25 1.23 1.91
CA TYR A 192 -20.17 2.00 2.53
C TYR A 192 -20.12 3.48 2.13
N LEU A 193 -20.96 3.95 1.22
CA LEU A 193 -20.97 5.34 0.74
C LEU A 193 -20.97 6.41 1.85
N HIS A 194 -21.64 6.12 2.96
CA HIS A 194 -21.73 6.98 4.14
C HIS A 194 -20.76 6.55 5.24
N PHE A 195 -20.76 5.27 5.61
CA PHE A 195 -19.94 4.73 6.70
C PHE A 195 -18.43 4.81 6.40
N GLY A 196 -18.03 4.43 5.20
CA GLY A 196 -16.63 4.40 4.76
C GLY A 196 -15.98 5.74 4.55
N ARG A 197 -16.79 6.80 4.39
CA ARG A 197 -16.33 8.10 3.89
C ARG A 197 -15.25 8.74 4.75
N ALA A 198 -15.33 8.58 6.08
CA ALA A 198 -14.34 9.13 6.99
C ALA A 198 -13.00 8.39 6.89
N ALA A 199 -13.03 7.06 6.77
CA ALA A 199 -11.84 6.22 6.58
C ALA A 199 -11.13 6.57 5.27
N ALA A 200 -11.86 6.60 4.15
CA ALA A 200 -11.30 6.93 2.84
C ALA A 200 -10.65 8.33 2.79
N LYS A 201 -11.31 9.33 3.38
CA LYS A 201 -10.72 10.67 3.47
C LYS A 201 -9.49 10.73 4.37
N LEU A 202 -9.47 9.96 5.45
CA LEU A 202 -8.34 9.93 6.36
C LEU A 202 -7.12 9.27 5.69
N ASP A 203 -7.34 8.20 4.94
CA ASP A 203 -6.29 7.58 4.12
C ASP A 203 -5.79 8.53 3.03
N ASP A 204 -6.69 9.17 2.28
CA ASP A 204 -6.32 10.17 1.27
C ASP A 204 -5.40 11.27 1.85
N ILE A 205 -5.67 11.73 3.08
CA ILE A 205 -4.85 12.73 3.78
C ILE A 205 -3.52 12.15 4.24
N ALA A 206 -3.54 10.99 4.91
CA ALA A 206 -2.33 10.36 5.45
C ALA A 206 -1.34 10.00 4.33
N ASN A 207 -1.85 9.60 3.18
CA ASN A 207 -1.05 9.14 2.05
C ASN A 207 -0.76 10.25 1.03
N PHE A 208 -1.27 11.47 1.25
CA PHE A 208 -1.07 12.60 0.35
C PHE A 208 0.42 12.92 0.14
N LEU A 209 1.15 13.17 1.23
CA LEU A 209 2.58 13.49 1.12
C LEU A 209 3.41 12.24 0.76
N PRO A 210 3.21 11.06 1.40
CA PRO A 210 3.94 9.85 1.05
C PRO A 210 3.86 9.46 -0.43
N SER A 211 2.68 9.44 -1.04
CA SER A 211 2.52 9.05 -2.46
C SER A 211 3.30 9.95 -3.44
N ARG A 212 3.44 11.24 -3.13
CA ARG A 212 4.22 12.19 -3.94
C ARG A 212 5.71 11.96 -3.78
N ILE A 213 6.15 11.68 -2.56
CA ILE A 213 7.55 11.31 -2.29
C ILE A 213 7.86 9.98 -2.98
N ALA A 214 6.98 8.98 -2.86
CA ALA A 214 7.11 7.68 -3.52
C ALA A 214 7.28 7.85 -5.03
N ALA A 215 6.42 8.62 -5.71
CA ALA A 215 6.55 8.83 -7.15
C ALA A 215 7.89 9.47 -7.57
N LEU A 216 8.41 10.42 -6.78
CA LEU A 216 9.71 11.03 -7.05
C LEU A 216 10.86 10.03 -6.84
N LEU A 217 10.77 9.21 -5.80
CA LEU A 217 11.73 8.13 -5.56
C LEU A 217 11.64 7.07 -6.66
N TRP A 218 10.45 6.76 -7.17
CA TRP A 218 10.25 5.86 -8.30
C TRP A 218 10.94 6.39 -9.56
N VAL A 219 10.83 7.69 -9.84
CA VAL A 219 11.55 8.33 -10.97
C VAL A 219 13.07 8.17 -10.81
N ALA A 220 13.60 8.34 -9.59
CA ALA A 220 15.02 8.10 -9.32
C ALA A 220 15.39 6.60 -9.46
N ALA A 221 14.53 5.71 -8.95
CA ALA A 221 14.69 4.27 -9.04
C ALA A 221 14.69 3.77 -10.49
N ALA A 222 13.91 4.39 -11.37
CA ALA A 222 13.93 4.10 -12.79
C ALA A 222 15.33 4.32 -13.38
N ALA A 223 16.02 5.42 -13.03
CA ALA A 223 17.38 5.67 -13.48
C ALA A 223 18.38 4.62 -12.95
N LEU A 224 18.27 4.25 -11.67
CA LEU A 224 19.15 3.27 -11.03
C LEU A 224 18.96 1.83 -11.55
N THR A 225 17.78 1.52 -12.09
CA THR A 225 17.43 0.18 -12.57
C THR A 225 17.53 0.03 -14.09
N GLY A 226 17.91 1.10 -14.81
CA GLY A 226 18.05 1.10 -16.26
C GLY A 226 16.73 1.29 -17.03
N ASN A 227 15.68 1.79 -16.37
CA ASN A 227 14.40 2.15 -16.97
C ASN A 227 14.36 3.63 -17.38
N ASP A 228 13.31 4.06 -18.08
CA ASP A 228 13.23 5.40 -18.67
C ASP A 228 12.81 6.46 -17.63
N ALA A 229 13.78 6.97 -16.86
CA ALA A 229 13.54 8.00 -15.84
C ALA A 229 13.01 9.33 -16.43
N ARG A 230 13.43 9.68 -17.65
CA ARG A 230 12.97 10.92 -18.31
C ARG A 230 11.49 10.82 -18.63
N ASN A 231 11.07 9.67 -19.15
CA ASN A 231 9.68 9.42 -19.44
C ASN A 231 8.85 9.21 -18.17
N ALA A 232 9.38 8.54 -17.14
CA ALA A 232 8.78 8.45 -15.82
C ALA A 232 8.41 9.83 -15.26
N TRP A 233 9.34 10.79 -15.30
CA TRP A 233 9.10 12.18 -14.90
C TRP A 233 8.03 12.87 -15.75
N ARG A 234 8.10 12.71 -17.08
CA ARG A 234 7.15 13.31 -18.03
C ARG A 234 5.72 12.82 -17.78
N ILE A 235 5.53 11.50 -17.70
CA ILE A 235 4.22 10.88 -17.49
C ILE A 235 3.71 11.18 -16.08
N TRP A 236 4.56 11.09 -15.05
CA TRP A 236 4.15 11.48 -13.69
C TRP A 236 3.59 12.90 -13.64
N ARG A 237 4.29 13.88 -14.22
CA ARG A 237 3.79 15.26 -14.23
C ARG A 237 2.46 15.42 -14.97
N ARG A 238 2.26 14.67 -16.04
CA ARG A 238 1.06 14.73 -16.89
C ARG A 238 -0.14 14.03 -16.26
N ASP A 239 0.06 12.81 -15.77
CA ASP A 239 -1.00 11.85 -15.48
C ASP A 239 -1.19 11.55 -13.98
N ARG A 240 -0.39 12.12 -13.07
CA ARG A 240 -0.51 11.93 -11.60
C ARG A 240 -1.87 12.30 -10.97
N ARG A 241 -2.84 12.77 -11.76
CA ARG A 241 -4.21 13.09 -11.34
C ARG A 241 -5.26 12.24 -12.04
N ASN A 242 -4.85 11.29 -12.88
CA ASN A 242 -5.74 10.41 -13.64
C ASN A 242 -6.20 9.22 -12.79
N HIS A 243 -6.66 9.47 -11.56
CA HIS A 243 -7.29 8.46 -10.72
C HIS A 243 -8.34 9.11 -9.81
N ALA A 244 -9.28 8.30 -9.31
CA ALA A 244 -10.31 8.79 -8.41
C ALA A 244 -9.76 9.14 -7.01
N SER A 245 -8.74 8.41 -6.57
CA SER A 245 -7.91 8.79 -5.41
C SER A 245 -6.87 9.82 -5.83
N PRO A 246 -6.61 10.86 -5.02
CA PRO A 246 -5.53 11.82 -5.25
C PRO A 246 -4.11 11.23 -5.15
N ASN A 247 -3.98 9.96 -4.72
CA ASN A 247 -2.72 9.33 -4.35
C ASN A 247 -2.32 8.19 -5.29
N SER A 248 -3.22 7.28 -5.68
CA SER A 248 -2.85 6.08 -6.47
C SER A 248 -2.11 6.41 -7.76
N ALA A 249 -2.57 7.41 -8.53
CA ALA A 249 -1.94 7.78 -9.79
C ALA A 249 -0.50 8.28 -9.66
N GLN A 250 -0.02 8.65 -8.46
CA GLN A 250 1.32 9.21 -8.29
C GLN A 250 2.38 8.17 -8.73
N THR A 251 2.42 7.01 -8.10
CA THR A 251 3.40 5.96 -8.41
C THR A 251 3.04 5.20 -9.69
N GLU A 252 1.76 4.98 -9.98
CA GLU A 252 1.32 4.35 -11.24
C GLU A 252 1.79 5.12 -12.46
N SER A 253 1.70 6.46 -12.44
CA SER A 253 2.15 7.29 -13.57
C SER A 253 3.67 7.32 -13.73
N ALA A 254 4.41 7.33 -12.61
CA ALA A 254 5.86 7.17 -12.66
C ALA A 254 6.26 5.80 -13.23
N CYS A 255 5.58 4.73 -12.80
CA CYS A 255 5.80 3.37 -13.28
C CYS A 255 5.47 3.19 -14.77
N ALA A 256 4.30 3.67 -15.21
CA ALA A 256 3.88 3.63 -16.62
C ALA A 256 4.91 4.33 -17.53
N GLY A 257 5.38 5.51 -17.12
CA GLY A 257 6.41 6.24 -17.83
C GLY A 257 7.75 5.52 -17.85
N ALA A 258 8.20 4.99 -16.71
CA ALA A 258 9.47 4.26 -16.60
C ALA A 258 9.51 3.03 -17.51
N LEU A 259 8.38 2.31 -17.62
CA LEU A 259 8.25 1.09 -18.41
C LEU A 259 7.89 1.36 -19.88
N ASN A 260 7.51 2.59 -20.25
CA ASN A 260 7.00 2.93 -21.59
C ASN A 260 5.73 2.14 -21.97
N VAL A 261 4.80 1.97 -21.02
CA VAL A 261 3.53 1.27 -21.20
C VAL A 261 2.35 2.14 -20.78
N GLN A 262 1.14 1.72 -21.15
CA GLN A 262 -0.10 2.33 -20.68
C GLN A 262 -0.76 1.46 -19.61
N LEU A 263 -0.89 2.01 -18.41
CA LEU A 263 -1.60 1.44 -17.27
C LEU A 263 -2.99 2.07 -17.12
N ALA A 264 -3.72 1.62 -16.10
CA ALA A 264 -5.11 1.96 -15.83
C ALA A 264 -6.02 1.72 -17.04
N GLY A 265 -7.05 2.56 -17.18
CA GLY A 265 -8.11 2.38 -18.17
C GLY A 265 -9.31 1.59 -17.63
N PRO A 266 -10.32 1.35 -18.48
CA PRO A 266 -11.58 0.78 -18.05
C PRO A 266 -11.43 -0.58 -17.37
N ALA A 267 -12.20 -0.80 -16.31
CA ALA A 267 -12.21 -2.03 -15.52
C ALA A 267 -13.62 -2.40 -15.08
N TYR A 268 -13.84 -3.67 -14.76
CA TYR A 268 -15.09 -4.16 -14.17
C TYR A 268 -14.91 -4.40 -12.68
N TYR A 269 -15.89 -4.01 -11.89
CA TYR A 269 -15.96 -4.27 -10.46
C TYR A 269 -17.35 -4.79 -10.11
N PHE A 270 -17.44 -6.00 -9.54
CA PHE A 270 -18.70 -6.59 -9.14
C PHE A 270 -19.70 -6.67 -10.31
N GLY A 271 -19.22 -6.92 -11.53
CA GLY A 271 -20.01 -6.96 -12.77
C GLY A 271 -20.30 -5.59 -13.41
N GLU A 272 -20.00 -4.49 -12.73
CA GLU A 272 -20.28 -3.13 -13.22
C GLU A 272 -19.09 -2.53 -13.98
N TYR A 273 -19.35 -1.85 -15.09
CA TYR A 273 -18.30 -1.20 -15.90
C TYR A 273 -17.90 0.16 -15.31
N TYR A 274 -16.62 0.32 -15.00
CA TYR A 274 -16.04 1.57 -14.52
C TYR A 274 -15.11 2.17 -15.57
N LYS A 275 -15.56 3.29 -16.16
CA LYS A 275 -14.74 4.09 -17.07
C LYS A 275 -13.68 4.86 -16.27
N LYS A 276 -12.46 4.34 -16.23
CA LYS A 276 -11.29 5.04 -15.68
C LYS A 276 -10.45 5.67 -16.80
N PRO A 277 -9.81 6.82 -16.55
CA PRO A 277 -8.79 7.34 -17.45
C PRO A 277 -7.60 6.37 -17.53
N THR A 278 -6.86 6.45 -18.63
CA THR A 278 -5.58 5.74 -18.78
C THR A 278 -4.43 6.56 -18.20
N ILE A 279 -3.33 5.87 -17.89
CA ILE A 279 -2.11 6.46 -17.35
C ILE A 279 -0.94 6.02 -18.23
N GLY A 280 -0.14 6.96 -18.73
CA GLY A 280 0.98 6.67 -19.63
C GLY A 280 0.59 6.54 -21.10
N ASP A 281 1.61 6.33 -21.93
CA ASP A 281 1.50 6.22 -23.38
C ASP A 281 1.70 4.76 -23.81
N ALA A 282 0.91 4.29 -24.78
CA ALA A 282 1.01 2.93 -25.31
C ALA A 282 2.17 2.78 -26.31
N VAL A 283 3.40 3.12 -25.87
CA VAL A 283 4.62 3.07 -26.70
C VAL A 283 4.96 1.63 -27.09
N ARG A 284 4.75 0.69 -26.17
CA ARG A 284 4.82 -0.76 -26.43
C ARG A 284 3.75 -1.50 -25.62
N PRO A 285 3.38 -2.74 -26.01
CA PRO A 285 2.54 -3.60 -25.18
C PRO A 285 3.23 -3.92 -23.86
N ILE A 286 2.41 -4.18 -22.83
CA ILE A 286 2.88 -4.66 -21.54
C ILE A 286 3.19 -6.15 -21.63
N GLU A 287 4.26 -6.58 -20.98
CA GLU A 287 4.70 -7.99 -20.98
C GLU A 287 4.96 -8.49 -19.57
N PRO A 288 4.88 -9.81 -19.30
CA PRO A 288 5.06 -10.36 -17.95
C PRO A 288 6.34 -9.89 -17.23
N GLU A 289 7.43 -9.68 -17.95
CA GLU A 289 8.70 -9.20 -17.38
C GLU A 289 8.60 -7.80 -16.76
N ASP A 290 7.59 -7.00 -17.13
CA ASP A 290 7.30 -5.70 -16.52
C ASP A 290 6.95 -5.80 -15.03
N ILE A 291 6.40 -6.93 -14.59
CA ILE A 291 6.16 -7.21 -13.17
C ILE A 291 7.49 -7.18 -12.41
N ARG A 292 8.49 -7.89 -12.92
CA ARG A 292 9.83 -7.95 -12.30
C ARG A 292 10.56 -6.61 -12.39
N ARG A 293 10.35 -5.84 -13.47
CA ARG A 293 10.91 -4.48 -13.61
C ARG A 293 10.29 -3.54 -12.56
N ALA A 294 8.98 -3.62 -12.35
CA ALA A 294 8.29 -2.87 -11.30
C ALA A 294 8.77 -3.26 -9.90
N ASP A 295 8.91 -4.55 -9.60
CA ASP A 295 9.45 -5.04 -8.32
C ASP A 295 10.86 -4.51 -8.05
N ARG A 296 11.74 -4.50 -9.06
CA ARG A 296 13.11 -3.96 -8.95
C ARG A 296 13.10 -2.46 -8.66
N MET A 297 12.24 -1.70 -9.32
CA MET A 297 12.09 -0.26 -9.05
C MET A 297 11.55 -0.02 -7.64
N MET A 298 10.55 -0.78 -7.20
CA MET A 298 9.98 -0.72 -5.85
C MET A 298 11.06 -0.94 -4.78
N TYR A 299 11.90 -1.98 -4.90
CA TYR A 299 13.00 -2.17 -3.96
C TYR A 299 14.03 -1.04 -4.01
N ALA A 300 14.38 -0.55 -5.20
CA ALA A 300 15.33 0.55 -5.35
C ALA A 300 14.81 1.84 -4.70
N GLU A 301 13.54 2.21 -4.90
CA GLU A 301 12.96 3.38 -4.21
C GLU A 301 12.86 3.18 -2.70
N SER A 302 12.59 1.96 -2.24
CA SER A 302 12.51 1.63 -0.81
C SER A 302 13.86 1.81 -0.13
N LEU A 303 14.95 1.39 -0.79
CA LEU A 303 16.32 1.62 -0.34
C LEU A 303 16.68 3.11 -0.34
N LEU A 304 16.28 3.84 -1.38
CA LEU A 304 16.49 5.29 -1.43
C LEU A 304 15.75 6.01 -0.29
N ALA A 305 14.48 5.67 -0.04
CA ALA A 305 13.69 6.21 1.06
C ALA A 305 14.34 5.94 2.41
N LEU A 306 14.79 4.70 2.64
CA LEU A 306 15.47 4.31 3.87
C LEU A 306 16.76 5.11 4.06
N ALA A 307 17.62 5.15 3.04
CA ALA A 307 18.90 5.85 3.11
C ALA A 307 18.71 7.35 3.37
N LEU A 308 17.85 8.02 2.59
CA LEU A 308 17.55 9.44 2.77
C LEU A 308 16.93 9.72 4.14
N GLY A 309 15.98 8.88 4.56
CA GLY A 309 15.31 9.00 5.85
C GLY A 309 16.26 8.86 7.04
N LEU A 310 17.17 7.89 7.00
CA LEU A 310 18.20 7.71 8.03
C LEU A 310 19.20 8.87 8.05
N VAL A 311 19.60 9.40 6.89
CA VAL A 311 20.47 10.58 6.80
C VAL A 311 19.80 11.81 7.40
N ILE A 312 18.56 12.12 7.01
CA ILE A 312 17.80 13.25 7.55
C ILE A 312 17.68 13.12 9.08
N ARG A 313 17.37 11.93 9.56
CA ARG A 313 17.23 11.66 10.99
C ARG A 313 18.56 11.69 11.75
N GLY A 314 19.69 11.45 11.09
CA GLY A 314 21.01 11.56 11.69
C GLY A 314 21.49 13.00 11.84
N ILE A 315 20.91 13.93 11.07
CA ILE A 315 21.24 15.37 11.09
C ILE A 315 20.35 16.14 12.08
N LEU A 316 19.10 15.70 12.27
CA LEU A 316 18.12 16.27 13.21
C LEU A 316 18.32 15.76 14.64
#